data_AF-A0A7X8YAE1-F1
#
_entry.id   AF-A0A7X8YAE1-F1
#
_cell.length_a   1.000
_cell.length_b   1.000
_cell.length_c   1.000
_cell.angle_alpha   90.00
_cell.angle_beta   90.00
_cell.angle_gamma   90.00
#
_symmetry.space_group_name_H-M   'P 1'
#
loop_
_entity.id
_entity.type
_entity.pdbx_description
1 polymer ?
#
loop_
_entity_poly.entity_id
_entity_poly.type
_entity_poly.pdbx_seq_one_letter_code
_entity_poly.pdbx_strand_id
1 'polypeptide(L)' 'MGAMMEDLPIQDFAVSLEAMSDDDLFTKMAELERASETSDADLRKETMARIALTEEVIERRFPGQLLAPYREWKRRQPIL' A
#
# COMPACT_ATOMS: atom_id res chain seq x y z
N MET A 1 14.68 -15.27 5.87
CA MET A 1 13.24 -15.10 6.12
C MET A 1 12.80 -13.76 5.56
N GLY A 2 12.27 -13.71 4.34
CA GLY A 2 11.49 -12.57 3.85
C GLY A 2 10.11 -13.14 3.56
N ALA A 3 9.20 -13.03 4.51
CA ALA A 3 7.86 -13.59 4.33
C ALA A 3 7.14 -12.80 3.24
N MET A 4 6.97 -13.43 2.09
CA MET A 4 5.73 -13.62 1.31
C MET A 4 4.47 -12.91 1.84
N MET A 5 4.52 -11.60 2.06
CA MET A 5 3.33 -10.80 2.41
C MET A 5 2.40 -10.62 1.20
N GLU A 6 2.88 -10.99 0.00
CA GLU A 6 2.14 -11.01 -1.26
C GLU A 6 1.04 -12.10 -1.28
N ASP A 7 1.07 -13.08 -0.37
CA ASP A 7 0.12 -14.20 -0.27
C ASP A 7 -0.90 -14.08 0.88
N LEU A 8 -0.91 -12.98 1.64
CA LEU A 8 -1.89 -12.83 2.72
C LEU A 8 -3.30 -12.69 2.13
N PRO A 9 -4.30 -13.42 2.69
CA PRO A 9 -5.69 -13.12 2.44
C PRO A 9 -5.98 -11.63 2.68
N ILE A 10 -6.86 -11.05 1.87
CA ILE A 10 -7.18 -9.61 1.89
C ILE A 10 -7.55 -9.10 3.30
N GLN A 11 -8.23 -9.92 4.12
CA GLN A 11 -8.55 -9.56 5.51
C GLN A 11 -7.32 -9.49 6.41
N ASP A 12 -6.40 -10.46 6.33
CA ASP A 12 -5.17 -10.47 7.13
C ASP A 12 -4.22 -9.33 6.70
N PHE A 13 -4.25 -8.99 5.41
CA PHE A 13 -3.52 -7.84 4.89
C PHE A 13 -3.98 -6.54 5.56
N ALA A 14 -5.29 -6.26 5.64
CA ALA A 14 -5.81 -5.06 6.30
C ALA A 14 -5.38 -4.94 7.76
N VAL A 15 -5.43 -6.05 8.52
CA VAL A 15 -4.97 -6.07 9.92
C VAL A 15 -3.47 -5.75 10.01
N SER A 16 -2.66 -6.27 9.09
CA SER A 16 -1.22 -6.01 9.07
C SER A 16 -0.89 -4.54 8.80
N LEU A 17 -1.65 -3.87 7.94
CA LEU A 17 -1.45 -2.46 7.61
C LEU A 17 -1.67 -1.56 8.83
N GLU A 18 -2.68 -1.85 9.64
CA GLU A 18 -2.99 -1.06 10.84
C GLU A 18 -1.81 -1.07 11.85
N ALA A 19 -0.98 -2.11 11.85
CA ALA A 19 0.20 -2.21 12.72
C ALA A 19 1.48 -1.57 12.15
N MET A 20 1.50 -1.18 10.88
CA MET A 20 2.67 -0.57 10.23
C MET A 20 2.94 0.85 10.72
N SER A 21 4.19 1.30 10.68
CA SER A 21 4.47 2.75 10.79
C SER A 21 3.96 3.49 9.55
N ASP A 22 3.89 4.82 9.60
CA ASP A 22 3.48 5.61 8.43
C ASP A 22 4.46 5.45 7.27
N ASP A 23 5.77 5.42 7.55
CA ASP A 23 6.81 5.17 6.54
C ASP A 23 6.71 3.78 5.91
N ASP A 24 6.45 2.74 6.70
CA ASP A 24 6.26 1.38 6.20
C ASP A 24 4.97 1.26 5.36
N LEU A 25 3.89 1.91 5.80
CA LEU A 25 2.62 1.97 5.08
C LEU A 25 2.79 2.66 3.72
N PHE A 26 3.50 3.78 3.68
CA PHE A 26 3.79 4.50 2.45
C PHE A 26 4.73 3.74 1.52
N THR A 27 5.73 3.04 2.08
CA THR A 27 6.59 2.14 1.31
C THR A 27 5.77 1.01 0.69
N LYS A 28 4.87 0.39 1.46
CA LYS A 28 3.97 -0.65 0.97
C LYS A 28 3.06 -0.13 -0.16
N MET A 29 2.49 1.06 -0.01
CA MET A 29 1.68 1.70 -1.07
C MET A 29 2.49 1.88 -2.36
N ALA A 30 3.74 2.34 -2.27
CA ALA A 30 4.61 2.52 -3.44
C ALA A 30 4.99 1.18 -4.11
N GLU A 31 5.22 0.12 -3.33
CA GLU A 31 5.44 -1.22 -3.84
C GLU A 31 4.22 -1.76 -4.59
N LEU A 32 3.02 -1.57 -4.03
CA LEU A 32 1.76 -1.99 -4.65
C LEU A 32 1.48 -1.22 -5.95
N GLU A 33 1.73 0.08 -5.99
CA GLU A 33 1.62 0.88 -7.22
C GLU A 33 2.53 0.32 -8.32
N ARG A 34 3.79 -0.01 -8.01
CA ARG A 34 4.70 -0.65 -8.98
C ARG A 34 4.21 -2.04 -9.40
N ALA A 35 3.75 -2.86 -8.47
CA ALA A 35 3.22 -4.19 -8.77
C ALA A 35 1.98 -4.13 -9.68
N SER A 36 1.20 -3.04 -9.62
CA SER A 36 0.00 -2.86 -10.45
C SER A 36 0.28 -2.72 -11.94
N GLU A 37 1.52 -2.36 -12.30
CA GLU A 37 1.97 -2.23 -13.69
C GLU A 37 2.16 -3.58 -14.38
N THR A 38 1.96 -4.70 -13.66
CA THR A 38 2.03 -6.05 -14.21
C THR A 38 1.07 -6.26 -15.39
N SER A 39 1.47 -7.09 -16.36
CA SER A 39 0.61 -7.45 -17.50
C SER A 39 -0.47 -8.47 -17.11
N ASP A 40 -0.27 -9.22 -16.03
CA ASP A 40 -1.22 -10.22 -15.53
C ASP A 40 -2.49 -9.56 -14.97
N ALA A 41 -3.65 -9.93 -15.50
CA ALA A 41 -4.92 -9.31 -15.14
C ALA A 41 -5.43 -9.71 -13.75
N ASP A 42 -5.21 -10.95 -13.34
CA ASP A 42 -5.68 -11.45 -12.05
C ASP A 42 -4.81 -10.88 -10.93
N LEU A 43 -3.49 -10.90 -11.10
CA LEU A 43 -2.57 -10.27 -10.15
C LEU A 43 -2.82 -8.77 -10.05
N ARG A 44 -2.99 -8.06 -11.18
CA ARG A 44 -3.32 -6.63 -11.17
C ARG A 44 -4.61 -6.34 -10.41
N LYS A 45 -5.66 -7.15 -10.58
CA LYS A 45 -6.94 -6.98 -9.86
C LYS A 45 -6.75 -7.16 -8.36
N GLU A 46 -5.97 -8.16 -7.96
CA GLU A 46 -5.64 -8.40 -6.55
C GLU A 46 -4.81 -7.26 -5.96
N THR A 47 -3.82 -6.75 -6.70
CA THR A 47 -3.03 -5.58 -6.33
C THR A 47 -3.89 -4.34 -6.17
N MET A 48 -4.84 -4.08 -7.08
CA MET A 48 -5.80 -2.98 -6.94
C MET A 48 -6.62 -3.07 -5.66
N ALA A 49 -7.08 -4.28 -5.27
CA ALA A 49 -7.81 -4.46 -4.02
C ALA A 49 -6.94 -4.14 -2.80
N ARG A 50 -5.65 -4.52 -2.82
CA ARG A 50 -4.69 -4.16 -1.77
C ARG A 50 -4.37 -2.67 -1.72
N ILE A 51 -4.28 -2.02 -2.89
CA ILE A 51 -4.14 -0.55 -2.97
C ILE A 51 -5.33 0.11 -2.27
N ALA A 52 -6.57 -0.24 -2.63
CA ALA A 52 -7.77 0.36 -2.04
C ALA A 52 -7.78 0.23 -0.50
N LEU A 53 -7.39 -0.93 0.05
CA LEU A 53 -7.27 -1.11 1.49
C LEU A 53 -6.16 -0.24 2.11
N THR A 54 -5.04 -0.09 1.42
CA THR A 54 -3.94 0.76 1.87
C THR A 54 -4.37 2.23 1.89
N GLU A 55 -5.11 2.68 0.87
CA GLU A 55 -5.70 4.03 0.82
C GLU A 55 -6.68 4.26 1.98
N GLU A 56 -7.52 3.28 2.32
CA GLU A 56 -8.43 3.37 3.47
C GLU A 56 -7.68 3.54 4.81
N VAL A 57 -6.59 2.79 5.02
CA VAL A 57 -5.78 2.92 6.24
C VAL A 57 -5.09 4.29 6.28
N ILE A 58 -4.58 4.78 5.15
CA ILE A 58 -4.01 6.14 5.05
C ILE A 58 -5.06 7.19 5.42
N GLU A 59 -6.28 7.11 4.87
CA GLU A 59 -7.36 8.06 5.18
C GLU A 59 -7.78 8.00 6.66
N ARG A 60 -7.79 6.82 7.29
CA ARG A 60 -8.07 6.71 8.74
C ARG A 60 -7.00 7.38 9.60
N ARG A 61 -5.73 7.29 9.20
CA ARG A 61 -4.60 7.93 9.92
C ARG A 61 -4.53 9.42 9.68
N PHE A 62 -4.92 9.87 8.49
CA PHE A 62 -4.89 11.28 8.08
C PHE A 62 -6.26 11.74 7.55
N PRO A 63 -7.29 11.84 8.41
CA PRO A 63 -8.65 12.14 7.97
C PRO A 63 -8.76 13.44 7.18
N GLY A 64 -9.42 13.38 6.02
CA GLY A 64 -9.66 14.51 5.13
C GLY A 64 -8.46 14.95 4.30
N GLN A 65 -7.33 14.24 4.39
CA GLN A 65 -6.12 14.56 3.62
C GLN A 65 -5.96 13.69 2.38
N LEU A 66 -6.80 12.65 2.20
CA LEU A 66 -6.68 11.70 1.10
C LEU A 66 -5.22 11.16 1.04
N LEU A 67 -4.65 11.07 -0.15
CA LEU A 67 -3.26 10.65 -0.36
C LEU A 67 -2.24 11.80 -0.28
N ALA A 68 -2.59 12.98 0.22
CA ALA A 68 -1.64 14.10 0.31
C ALA A 68 -0.38 13.76 1.16
N PRO A 69 -0.49 13.10 2.33
CA PRO A 69 0.68 12.71 3.14
C PRO A 69 1.59 11.73 2.39
N TYR A 70 1.00 10.72 1.75
CA TYR A 70 1.74 9.75 0.93
C TYR A 70 2.46 10.42 -0.25
N ARG A 71 1.77 11.30 -0.99
CA ARG A 71 2.36 12.01 -2.14
C ARG A 71 3.51 12.90 -1.73
N GLU A 72 3.39 13.58 -0.60
CA GLU A 72 4.45 14.43 -0.06
C GLU A 72 5.65 13.60 0.41
N TRP A 73 5.40 12.49 1.10
CA TRP A 73 6.43 11.51 1.44
C TRP A 73 7.16 11.00 0.20
N LYS A 74 6.41 10.56 -0.83
CA LYS A 74 6.98 10.01 -2.08
C LYS A 74 7.90 11.00 -2.80
N ARG A 75 7.54 12.29 -2.83
CA ARG A 75 8.41 13.35 -3.41
C ARG A 75 9.75 13.50 -2.72
N ARG A 76 9.83 13.16 -1.42
CA ARG A 76 11.05 13.24 -0.61
C ARG A 76 11.94 12.01 -0.76
N GLN A 77 11.49 11.01 -1.51
CA GLN A 77 12.21 9.75 -1.76
C GLN A 77 12.85 9.80 -3.15
N PRO A 78 14.10 10.27 -3.29
CA PRO A 78 14.73 10.51 -4.60
C PRO A 78 15.00 9.24 -5.42
N ILE A 79 14.70 8.05 -4.88
CA ILE A 79 15.10 6.74 -5.43
C ILE A 79 13.93 5.73 -5.44
N LEU A 80 12.71 6.15 -5.08
CA LEU A 80 11.48 5.37 -5.24
C LEU A 80 10.71 5.78 -6.50
#